data_AF-A0A9W7DQG7-F1
#
_entry.id   AF-A0A9W7DQG7-F1
#
_cell.length_a   1.000
_cell.length_b   1.000
_cell.length_c   1.000
_cell.angle_alpha   90.00
_cell.angle_beta   90.00
_cell.angle_gamma   90.00
#
_symmetry.space_group_name_H-M   'P 1'
#
loop_
_entity.id
_entity.type
_entity.pdbx_description
1 polymer ?
#
loop_
_entity_poly.entity_id
_entity_poly.type
_entity_poly.pdbx_seq_one_letter_code
_entity_poly.pdbx_strand_id
1 'polypeptide(L)'
;MCSREFFEDESLLAVSWRRILEVLELAMPPGGGEAKKARGKKKKQQKKKANPRKLEILDACAELAYALNKTCAAHFKQPNKSDREEVAEFARRAKNGYEEQLGRESEKALKATISTTMCASKTAEGIIAKLSDLAERCKWLLGADNEVTLDTLYALAI
;
A
#
# COMPACT_ATOMS: atom_id res chain seq x y z
N MET A 1 18.93 21.71 4.26
CA MET A 1 17.74 22.19 5.00
C MET A 1 16.54 21.95 4.10
N CYS A 2 15.62 21.06 4.46
CA CYS A 2 14.35 20.91 3.74
C CYS A 2 13.37 21.95 4.29
N SER A 3 12.92 22.89 3.47
CA SER A 3 11.86 23.84 3.86
C SER A 3 10.50 23.13 3.84
N ARG A 4 9.53 23.65 4.60
CA ARG A 4 8.15 23.13 4.61
C ARG A 4 7.54 23.09 3.20
N GLU A 5 7.85 24.09 2.39
CA GLU A 5 7.44 24.23 0.99
C GLU A 5 7.90 23.04 0.12
N PHE A 6 9.03 22.41 0.44
CA PHE A 6 9.49 21.20 -0.25
C PHE A 6 8.57 20.00 -0.03
N PHE A 7 7.94 19.90 1.16
CA PHE A 7 6.98 18.84 1.49
C PHE A 7 5.54 19.17 1.08
N GLU A 8 5.27 20.40 0.66
CA GLU A 8 3.97 20.82 0.15
C GLU A 8 3.91 20.69 -1.39
N ASP A 9 5.05 20.51 -2.06
CA ASP A 9 5.13 20.16 -3.48
C ASP A 9 5.04 18.64 -3.68
N GLU A 10 3.87 18.19 -4.13
CA GLU A 10 3.55 16.78 -4.34
C GLU A 10 4.43 16.13 -5.44
N SER A 11 4.90 16.91 -6.41
CA SER A 11 5.78 16.44 -7.49
C SER A 11 7.18 16.18 -6.96
N LEU A 12 7.70 17.08 -6.10
CA LEU A 12 8.97 16.88 -5.42
C LEU A 12 8.92 15.72 -4.42
N LEU A 13 7.80 15.53 -3.73
CA LEU A 13 7.57 14.34 -2.89
C LEU A 13 7.65 13.05 -3.70
N ALA A 14 6.97 12.97 -4.86
CA ALA A 14 7.00 11.78 -5.71
C ALA A 14 8.41 11.46 -6.20
N VAL A 15 9.16 12.47 -6.66
CA VAL A 15 10.57 12.30 -7.10
C VAL A 15 11.45 11.81 -5.95
N SER A 16 11.27 12.37 -4.76
CA SER A 16 12.03 11.99 -3.56
C SER A 16 11.76 10.54 -3.18
N TRP A 17 10.50 10.12 -3.17
CA TRP A 17 10.12 8.75 -2.86
C TRP A 17 10.59 7.75 -3.90
N ARG A 18 10.59 8.09 -5.20
CA ARG A 18 11.21 7.25 -6.25
C ARG A 18 12.68 7.02 -5.95
N ARG A 19 13.41 8.08 -5.60
CA ARG A 19 14.84 7.97 -5.31
C ARG A 19 15.12 7.16 -4.04
N ILE A 20 14.31 7.34 -3.00
CA ILE A 20 14.40 6.54 -1.76
C ILE A 20 14.14 5.07 -2.07
N LEU A 21 13.10 4.76 -2.85
CA LEU A 21 12.76 3.38 -3.22
C LEU A 21 13.91 2.70 -3.96
N GLU A 22 14.50 3.38 -4.94
CA GLU A 22 15.66 2.87 -5.69
C GLU A 22 16.85 2.55 -4.75
N VAL A 23 17.15 3.43 -3.79
CA VAL A 23 18.21 3.19 -2.80
C VAL A 23 17.89 2.01 -1.89
N LEU A 24 16.66 1.90 -1.41
CA LEU A 24 16.22 0.79 -0.55
C LEU A 24 16.28 -0.56 -1.28
N GLU A 25 15.92 -0.58 -2.57
CA GLU A 25 16.01 -1.77 -3.41
C GLU A 25 17.46 -2.18 -3.70
N LEU A 26 18.35 -1.22 -3.98
CA LEU A 26 19.78 -1.49 -4.17
C LEU A 26 20.45 -1.98 -2.87
N ALA A 27 19.99 -1.51 -1.71
CA ALA A 27 20.48 -1.93 -0.39
C ALA A 27 19.94 -3.30 0.06
N MET A 28 18.99 -3.88 -0.68
CA MET A 28 18.54 -5.25 -0.45
C MET A 28 19.52 -6.24 -1.10
N PRO A 29 20.13 -7.15 -0.31
CA PRO A 29 21.01 -8.15 -0.90
C PRO A 29 20.21 -9.03 -1.88
N PRO A 30 20.80 -9.42 -3.04
CA PRO A 30 20.18 -10.34 -3.98
C PRO A 30 20.06 -11.70 -3.27
N GLY A 31 18.85 -12.04 -2.81
CA GLY A 31 18.65 -13.29 -2.04
C GLY A 31 17.60 -13.25 -0.92
N GLY A 32 16.80 -12.20 -0.81
CA GLY A 32 15.61 -12.19 0.08
C GLY A 32 14.47 -13.14 -0.34
N GLY A 33 14.76 -14.11 -1.22
CA GLY A 33 13.86 -15.12 -1.76
C GLY A 33 14.50 -16.51 -1.72
N GLU A 34 13.76 -17.43 -1.13
CA GLU A 34 13.90 -18.89 -1.26
C GLU A 34 15.07 -19.56 -0.53
N ALA A 35 14.88 -19.79 0.77
CA ALA A 35 15.39 -21.03 1.36
C ALA A 35 14.86 -22.20 0.51
N LYS A 36 15.76 -22.81 -0.28
CA LYS A 36 15.53 -24.07 -0.97
C LYS A 36 14.76 -25.01 -0.05
N LYS A 37 13.55 -25.42 -0.46
CA LYS A 37 12.74 -26.40 0.27
C LYS A 37 13.51 -27.72 0.36
N ALA A 38 14.24 -27.91 1.46
CA ALA A 38 14.66 -29.22 1.90
C ALA A 38 13.44 -29.93 2.50
N ARG A 39 12.83 -30.79 1.65
CA ARG A 39 12.34 -32.15 1.94
C ARG A 39 11.63 -32.40 3.28
N GLY A 40 10.35 -32.76 3.20
CA GLY A 40 9.71 -33.72 4.12
C GLY A 40 9.34 -33.22 5.53
N LYS A 41 8.21 -33.74 6.01
CA LYS A 41 7.63 -33.63 7.37
C LYS A 41 7.08 -32.25 7.77
N LYS A 42 5.75 -32.22 7.99
CA LYS A 42 4.97 -31.15 8.62
C LYS A 42 5.64 -30.69 9.92
N LYS A 43 6.28 -29.52 9.90
CA LYS A 43 6.69 -28.77 11.08
C LYS A 43 5.66 -27.67 11.33
N LYS A 44 5.23 -27.52 12.60
CA LYS A 44 4.43 -26.40 13.13
C LYS A 44 4.87 -25.09 12.46
N GLN A 45 3.94 -24.39 11.81
CA GLN A 45 4.17 -23.08 11.20
C GLN A 45 4.68 -22.12 12.26
N GLN A 46 5.99 -21.93 12.30
CA GLN A 46 6.61 -20.82 13.00
C GLN A 46 6.17 -19.57 12.22
N LYS A 47 5.36 -18.68 12.83
CA LYS A 47 4.97 -17.40 12.22
C LYS A 47 6.25 -16.74 11.70
N LYS A 48 6.39 -16.68 10.37
CA LYS A 48 7.55 -16.06 9.72
C LYS A 48 7.55 -14.60 10.16
N LYS A 49 8.55 -14.21 10.95
CA LYS A 49 8.66 -12.84 11.46
C LYS A 49 8.79 -11.90 10.24
N ALA A 50 8.01 -10.84 10.22
CA ALA A 50 8.06 -9.84 9.17
C ALA A 50 9.49 -9.31 9.01
N ASN A 51 9.93 -9.12 7.76
CA ASN A 51 11.25 -8.58 7.47
C ASN A 51 11.20 -7.05 7.51
N PRO A 52 11.91 -6.39 8.44
CA PRO A 52 11.83 -4.94 8.60
C PRO A 52 12.26 -4.17 7.35
N ARG A 53 13.29 -4.63 6.61
CA ARG A 53 13.69 -3.99 5.35
C ARG A 53 12.65 -4.15 4.24
N LYS A 54 11.95 -5.29 4.20
CA LYS A 54 10.81 -5.44 3.28
C LYS A 54 9.69 -4.48 3.65
N LEU A 55 9.42 -4.28 4.94
CA LEU A 55 8.42 -3.30 5.37
C LEU A 55 8.80 -1.88 4.98
N GLU A 56 10.07 -1.47 5.12
CA GLU A 56 10.54 -0.14 4.69
C GLU A 56 10.36 0.09 3.18
N ILE A 57 10.61 -0.92 2.35
CA ILE A 57 10.35 -0.85 0.90
C ILE A 57 8.85 -0.71 0.62
N LEU A 58 8.00 -1.43 1.37
CA LEU A 58 6.55 -1.35 1.20
C LEU A 58 6.00 -0.02 1.69
N ASP A 59 6.58 0.57 2.74
CA ASP A 59 6.27 1.92 3.22
C ASP A 59 6.62 2.93 2.12
N ALA A 60 7.82 2.86 1.54
CA ALA A 60 8.20 3.71 0.42
C ALA A 60 7.31 3.54 -0.82
N CYS A 61 6.84 2.31 -1.12
CA CYS A 61 5.88 2.08 -2.20
C CYS A 61 4.51 2.71 -1.92
N ALA A 62 4.02 2.63 -0.68
CA ALA A 62 2.74 3.21 -0.30
C ALA A 62 2.77 4.74 -0.37
N GLU A 63 3.83 5.35 0.16
CA GLU A 63 4.04 6.80 0.12
C GLU A 63 4.23 7.32 -1.31
N LEU A 64 4.95 6.58 -2.16
CA LEU A 64 5.10 6.92 -3.57
C LEU A 64 3.76 6.86 -4.31
N ALA A 65 2.96 5.82 -4.09
CA ALA A 65 1.63 5.70 -4.69
C ALA A 65 0.72 6.86 -4.26
N TYR A 66 0.78 7.26 -3.00
CA TYR A 66 0.03 8.40 -2.46
C TYR A 66 0.46 9.72 -3.10
N ALA A 67 1.76 9.99 -3.13
CA ALA A 67 2.31 11.22 -3.74
C ALA A 67 1.95 11.30 -5.24
N LEU A 68 2.10 10.20 -5.99
CA LEU A 68 1.73 10.15 -7.40
C LEU A 68 0.21 10.31 -7.63
N ASN A 69 -0.63 9.80 -6.74
CA ASN A 69 -2.08 9.97 -6.85
C ASN A 69 -2.48 11.44 -6.64
N LYS A 70 -1.84 12.11 -5.69
CA LYS A 70 -2.08 13.53 -5.42
C LYS A 70 -1.60 14.44 -6.55
N THR A 71 -0.39 14.22 -7.08
CA THR A 71 0.09 14.95 -8.25
C THR A 71 -0.81 14.76 -9.47
N CYS A 72 -1.31 13.54 -9.68
CA CYS A 72 -2.29 13.24 -10.72
C CYS A 72 -3.60 14.03 -10.57
N ALA A 73 -4.06 14.23 -9.33
CA ALA A 73 -5.28 14.98 -9.03
C ALA A 73 -5.08 16.51 -9.11
N ALA A 74 -3.90 17.00 -8.70
CA ALA A 74 -3.58 18.43 -8.65
C ALA A 74 -3.20 19.01 -10.02
N HIS A 75 -2.46 18.26 -10.84
CA HIS A 75 -1.90 18.79 -12.10
C HIS A 75 -2.72 18.45 -13.35
N PHE A 76 -3.66 17.50 -13.28
CA PHE A 76 -4.40 17.05 -14.45
C PHE A 76 -5.91 16.89 -14.16
N LYS A 77 -6.75 17.58 -14.95
CA LYS A 77 -8.20 17.28 -15.00
C LYS A 77 -8.48 15.81 -15.38
N GLN A 78 -7.53 15.16 -16.06
CA GLN A 78 -7.48 13.71 -16.29
C GLN A 78 -6.01 13.25 -16.34
N PRO A 79 -5.50 12.53 -15.33
CA PRO A 79 -4.18 11.92 -15.41
C PRO A 79 -4.12 10.95 -16.60
N ASN A 80 -2.99 10.92 -17.29
CA ASN A 80 -2.84 10.04 -18.45
C ASN A 80 -2.85 8.57 -17.99
N LYS A 81 -3.06 7.64 -18.94
CA LYS A 81 -3.17 6.21 -18.62
C LYS A 81 -1.90 5.65 -17.95
N SER A 82 -0.73 6.18 -18.30
CA SER A 82 0.57 5.75 -17.77
C SER A 82 0.70 6.09 -16.28
N ASP A 83 0.34 7.32 -15.89
CA ASP A 83 0.47 7.78 -14.51
C ASP A 83 -0.46 6.97 -13.57
N ARG A 84 -1.68 6.66 -14.04
CA ARG A 84 -2.61 5.81 -13.30
C ARG A 84 -2.14 4.36 -13.18
N GLU A 85 -1.49 3.83 -14.20
CA GLU A 85 -0.93 2.48 -14.17
C GLU A 85 0.24 2.39 -13.18
N GLU A 86 1.08 3.43 -13.12
CA GLU A 86 2.20 3.53 -12.18
C GLU A 86 1.72 3.62 -10.72
N VAL A 87 0.75 4.50 -10.43
CA VAL A 87 0.12 4.57 -9.10
C VAL A 87 -0.43 3.21 -8.67
N ALA A 88 -1.17 2.56 -9.58
CA ALA A 88 -1.78 1.26 -9.32
C ALA A 88 -0.75 0.13 -9.13
N GLU A 89 0.43 0.23 -9.74
CA GLU A 89 1.52 -0.71 -9.54
C GLU A 89 2.11 -0.61 -8.13
N PHE A 90 2.52 0.59 -7.71
CA PHE A 90 3.11 0.78 -6.38
C PHE A 90 2.11 0.48 -5.26
N ALA A 91 0.84 0.87 -5.43
CA ALA A 91 -0.23 0.52 -4.49
C ALA A 91 -0.44 -0.99 -4.37
N ARG A 92 -0.48 -1.74 -5.49
CA ARG A 92 -0.58 -3.20 -5.48
C ARG A 92 0.64 -3.86 -4.82
N ARG A 93 1.83 -3.33 -5.08
CA ARG A 93 3.07 -3.84 -4.48
C ARG A 93 3.07 -3.69 -2.97
N ALA A 94 2.71 -2.51 -2.47
CA ALA A 94 2.54 -2.24 -1.04
C ALA A 94 1.49 -3.18 -0.43
N LYS A 95 0.29 -3.27 -1.03
CA LYS A 95 -0.78 -4.15 -0.58
C LYS A 95 -0.32 -5.60 -0.46
N ASN A 96 0.13 -6.20 -1.57
CA ASN A 96 0.48 -7.62 -1.61
C ASN A 96 1.63 -7.94 -0.64
N GLY A 97 2.62 -7.04 -0.52
CA GLY A 97 3.71 -7.22 0.41
C GLY A 97 3.30 -7.12 1.87
N TYR A 98 2.39 -6.20 2.24
CA TYR A 98 1.86 -6.15 3.60
C TYR A 98 1.00 -7.37 3.94
N GLU A 99 0.18 -7.83 3.00
CA GLU A 99 -0.57 -9.08 3.17
C GLU A 99 0.37 -10.27 3.42
N GLU A 100 1.50 -10.36 2.71
CA GLU A 100 2.51 -11.41 2.89
C GLU A 100 3.28 -11.27 4.22
N GLN A 101 3.70 -10.05 4.59
CA GLN A 101 4.60 -9.82 5.73
C GLN A 101 3.85 -9.75 7.07
N LEU A 102 2.67 -9.13 7.09
CA LEU A 102 1.93 -8.77 8.30
C LEU A 102 0.56 -9.47 8.39
N GLY A 103 0.11 -10.07 7.30
CA GLY A 103 -1.23 -10.61 7.16
C GLY A 103 -2.21 -9.58 6.61
N ARG A 104 -3.23 -10.09 5.92
CA ARG A 104 -4.26 -9.29 5.23
C ARG A 104 -5.12 -8.39 6.13
N GLU A 105 -5.08 -8.65 7.43
CA GLU A 105 -5.86 -7.95 8.46
C GLU A 105 -5.02 -6.91 9.23
N SER A 106 -3.74 -6.74 8.85
CA SER A 106 -2.91 -5.68 9.45
C SER A 106 -3.37 -4.31 8.97
N GLU A 107 -3.25 -3.30 9.83
CA GLU A 107 -3.61 -1.91 9.51
C GLU A 107 -2.96 -1.43 8.20
N LYS A 108 -1.67 -1.75 8.00
CA LYS A 108 -0.94 -1.39 6.77
C LYS A 108 -1.51 -2.08 5.53
N ALA A 109 -1.87 -3.37 5.62
CA ALA A 109 -2.49 -4.08 4.50
C ALA A 109 -3.89 -3.55 4.17
N LEU A 110 -4.68 -3.20 5.20
CA LEU A 110 -6.01 -2.60 5.04
C LEU A 110 -5.91 -1.21 4.40
N LYS A 111 -5.05 -0.33 4.90
CA LYS A 111 -4.77 0.99 4.30
C LYS A 111 -4.34 0.88 2.83
N ALA A 112 -3.37 0.01 2.53
CA ALA A 112 -2.93 -0.20 1.15
C ALA A 112 -4.03 -0.79 0.24
N THR A 113 -4.96 -1.59 0.80
CA THR A 113 -6.13 -2.09 0.07
C THR A 113 -7.12 -0.98 -0.28
N ILE A 114 -7.32 -0.01 0.63
CA ILE A 114 -8.15 1.18 0.38
C ILE A 114 -7.52 2.00 -0.75
N SER A 115 -6.24 2.36 -0.63
CA SER A 115 -5.53 3.15 -1.65
C SER A 115 -5.56 2.46 -3.02
N THR A 116 -5.33 1.14 -3.07
CA THR A 116 -5.42 0.36 -4.32
C THR A 116 -6.84 0.39 -4.90
N THR A 117 -7.86 0.28 -4.06
CA THR A 117 -9.27 0.31 -4.47
C THR A 117 -9.64 1.63 -5.12
N MET A 118 -9.22 2.75 -4.51
CA MET A 118 -9.45 4.09 -5.02
C MET A 118 -8.76 4.34 -6.37
N CYS A 119 -7.59 3.74 -6.58
CA CYS A 119 -6.84 3.89 -7.84
C CYS A 119 -7.36 2.99 -8.97
N ALA A 120 -7.86 1.79 -8.64
CA ALA A 120 -8.26 0.78 -9.62
C ALA A 120 -9.71 0.91 -10.09
N SER A 121 -10.63 1.38 -9.22
CA SER A 121 -12.04 1.50 -9.55
C SER A 121 -12.32 2.86 -10.21
N LYS A 122 -12.93 2.85 -11.41
CA LYS A 122 -13.26 4.06 -12.17
C LYS A 122 -14.66 4.62 -11.89
N THR A 123 -15.47 3.89 -11.12
CA THR A 123 -16.87 4.24 -10.82
C THR A 123 -17.08 4.29 -9.32
N ALA A 124 -17.97 5.18 -8.87
CA ALA A 124 -18.32 5.30 -7.46
C ALA A 124 -18.88 3.98 -6.92
N GLU A 125 -19.70 3.27 -7.71
CA GLU A 125 -20.28 1.98 -7.35
C GLU A 125 -19.21 0.90 -7.14
N GLY A 126 -18.18 0.88 -7.99
CA GLY A 126 -17.07 -0.07 -7.89
C GLY A 126 -16.11 0.26 -6.74
N ILE A 127 -16.07 1.51 -6.28
CA ILE A 127 -15.37 1.92 -5.06
C ILE A 127 -16.19 1.49 -3.84
N ILE A 128 -17.48 1.86 -3.80
CA ILE A 128 -18.40 1.54 -2.71
C ILE A 128 -18.45 0.03 -2.45
N ALA A 129 -18.63 -0.79 -3.49
CA ALA A 129 -18.71 -2.24 -3.32
C ALA A 129 -17.47 -2.85 -2.66
N LYS A 130 -16.27 -2.38 -3.04
CA LYS A 130 -15.00 -2.87 -2.49
C LYS A 130 -14.73 -2.33 -1.09
N LEU A 131 -15.13 -1.09 -0.80
CA LEU A 131 -15.03 -0.53 0.54
C LEU A 131 -16.03 -1.17 1.50
N SER A 132 -17.23 -1.53 1.04
CA SER A 132 -18.21 -2.29 1.84
C SER A 132 -17.69 -3.68 2.22
N ASP A 133 -17.10 -4.43 1.27
CA ASP A 133 -16.43 -5.71 1.56
C ASP A 133 -15.32 -5.55 2.61
N LEU A 134 -14.52 -4.48 2.49
CA LEU A 134 -13.49 -4.17 3.46
C LEU A 134 -14.06 -3.80 4.84
N ALA A 135 -15.14 -3.02 4.89
CA ALA A 135 -15.82 -2.64 6.12
C ALA A 135 -16.36 -3.87 6.86
N GLU A 136 -16.97 -4.81 6.13
CA GLU A 136 -17.45 -6.08 6.70
C GLU A 136 -16.31 -6.92 7.28
N ARG A 137 -15.17 -7.00 6.57
CA ARG A 137 -13.98 -7.68 7.09
C ARG A 137 -13.45 -7.02 8.37
N CYS A 138 -13.37 -5.69 8.41
CA CYS A 138 -12.96 -4.95 9.61
C CYS A 138 -13.93 -5.19 10.77
N LYS A 139 -15.23 -5.18 10.52
CA LYS A 139 -16.28 -5.48 11.52
C LYS A 139 -16.15 -6.90 12.08
N TRP A 140 -15.85 -7.88 11.23
CA TRP A 140 -15.62 -9.26 11.67
C TRP A 140 -14.40 -9.40 12.59
N LEU A 141 -13.34 -8.62 12.34
CA LEU A 141 -12.10 -8.68 13.12
C LEU A 141 -12.16 -7.92 14.45
N LEU A 142 -12.83 -6.76 14.45
CA LEU A 142 -12.89 -5.88 15.61
C LEU A 142 -14.06 -6.21 16.55
N GLY A 143 -14.98 -7.08 16.13
CA GLY A 143 -16.20 -7.39 16.86
C GLY A 143 -17.30 -6.36 16.61
N ALA A 144 -18.54 -6.75 16.91
CA ALA A 144 -19.74 -5.97 16.60
C ALA A 144 -19.78 -4.57 17.28
N ASP A 145 -19.00 -4.39 18.34
CA ASP A 145 -18.95 -3.16 19.14
C ASP A 145 -18.04 -2.07 18.53
N ASN A 146 -17.24 -2.41 17.50
CA ASN A 146 -16.36 -1.48 16.80
C ASN A 146 -16.93 -1.20 15.41
N GLU A 147 -17.71 -0.13 15.29
CA GLU A 147 -18.32 0.28 14.04
C GLU A 147 -17.29 0.89 13.09
N VAL A 148 -16.92 0.15 12.04
CA VAL A 148 -16.11 0.67 10.92
C VAL A 148 -17.06 1.08 9.81
N THR A 149 -17.26 2.38 9.66
CA THR A 149 -18.12 2.95 8.60
C THR A 149 -17.34 3.15 7.30
N LEU A 150 -18.08 3.24 6.19
CA LEU A 150 -17.54 3.64 4.89
C LEU A 150 -16.81 4.99 4.97
N ASP A 151 -17.34 5.95 5.73
CA ASP A 151 -16.71 7.26 5.94
C ASP A 151 -15.36 7.16 6.65
N THR A 152 -15.23 6.28 7.66
CA THR A 152 -13.95 6.03 8.33
C THR A 152 -12.92 5.43 7.36
N LEU A 153 -13.34 4.52 6.47
CA LEU A 153 -12.46 3.96 5.45
C LEU A 153 -12.11 4.98 4.36
N TYR A 154 -13.05 5.84 3.98
CA TYR A 154 -12.82 6.90 3.01
C TYR A 154 -11.87 7.97 3.56
N ALA A 155 -11.99 8.35 4.82
CA ALA A 155 -11.07 9.28 5.49
C ALA A 155 -9.64 8.73 5.58
N LEU A 156 -9.47 7.40 5.66
CA LEU A 156 -8.15 6.76 5.61
C LEU A 156 -7.55 6.69 4.19
N ALA A 157 -8.35 7.00 3.17
CA ALA A 157 -7.93 7.01 1.77
C ALA A 157 -7.36 8.37 1.31
N ILE A 158 -7.57 9.43 2.10
CA ILE A 158 -7.23 10.84 1.82
C ILE A 158 -6.04 11.26 2.67
#